data_AF-A0A0F3GV39-F1
#
_entry.id   AF-A0A0F3GV39-F1
#
_cell.length_a   1.000
_cell.length_b   1.000
_cell.length_c   1.000
_cell.angle_alpha   90.00
_cell.angle_beta   90.00
_cell.angle_gamma   90.00
#
_symmetry.space_group_name_H-M   'P 1'
#
loop_
_entity.id
_entity.type
_entity.pdbx_description
1 polymer ?
#
loop_
_entity_poly.entity_id
_entity_poly.type
_entity_poly.pdbx_seq_one_letter_code
_entity_poly.pdbx_strand_id
1 'polypeptide(L)'
;MKFAILSDIHLGDDQCMMVTKKHGRLVPGPKYDAFRETVGTQNDYLILIGDILDLSIAHYEDVYPYAKFFFRRIQSDRIAKEVIYLPGNHDADIWHTVQHQKSVIKRLERGLLPENFDHSVAGIINDRTNVNGVPFILDLKTKNPAISNRHKGMFLDMITTPTPTIFQFAYPNLYIATDKETVLVTHGHYLETYWSVLGETATKVAYDDLNIGPV
;
A
#
# COMPACT_ATOMS: atom_id res chain seq x y z
N MET A 1 -9.53 -14.32 -11.28
CA MET A 1 -9.35 -12.89 -10.92
C MET A 1 -8.30 -12.26 -11.83
N LYS A 2 -8.27 -10.94 -12.06
CA LYS A 2 -7.18 -10.28 -12.81
C LYS A 2 -6.53 -9.17 -11.97
N PHE A 3 -5.21 -9.18 -11.82
CA PHE A 3 -4.48 -8.15 -11.12
C PHE A 3 -3.13 -7.86 -11.79
N ALA A 4 -2.60 -6.67 -11.52
CA ALA A 4 -1.25 -6.26 -11.91
C ALA A 4 -0.46 -5.86 -10.66
N ILE A 5 0.85 -6.11 -10.65
CA ILE A 5 1.74 -5.82 -9.52
C ILE A 5 2.82 -4.85 -9.99
N LEU A 6 3.10 -3.82 -9.18
CA LEU A 6 4.08 -2.77 -9.47
C LEU A 6 4.77 -2.33 -8.16
N SER A 7 6.06 -1.99 -8.24
CA SER A 7 6.91 -1.57 -7.13
C SER A 7 7.77 -0.38 -7.55
N ASP A 8 8.39 0.31 -6.59
CA ASP A 8 9.55 1.20 -6.81
C ASP A 8 9.29 2.29 -7.88
N ILE A 9 8.13 2.94 -7.80
CA ILE A 9 7.81 4.03 -8.73
C ILE A 9 8.24 5.41 -8.23
N HIS A 10 8.47 5.55 -6.92
CA HIS A 10 8.97 6.76 -6.26
C HIS A 10 8.31 8.06 -6.77
N LEU A 11 6.99 8.16 -6.66
CA LEU A 11 6.27 9.39 -7.02
C LEU A 11 6.77 10.56 -6.16
N GLY A 12 7.16 11.63 -6.83
CA GLY A 12 7.77 12.81 -6.19
C GLY A 12 9.29 12.85 -6.35
N ASP A 13 9.93 11.75 -6.73
CA ASP A 13 11.34 11.74 -7.12
C ASP A 13 11.56 12.31 -8.53
N ASP A 14 12.67 13.01 -8.75
CA ASP A 14 13.01 13.64 -10.03
C ASP A 14 13.27 12.64 -11.15
N GLN A 15 13.64 11.40 -10.81
CA GLN A 15 13.83 10.27 -11.72
C GLN A 15 12.56 9.42 -11.89
N CYS A 16 11.43 9.80 -11.29
CA CYS A 16 10.16 9.09 -11.45
C CYS A 16 9.79 8.92 -12.93
N MET A 17 9.64 7.67 -13.36
CA MET A 17 9.35 7.34 -14.76
C MET A 17 7.85 7.30 -15.09
N MET A 18 6.99 7.35 -14.06
CA MET A 18 5.54 7.29 -14.19
C MET A 18 4.89 8.67 -14.32
N VAL A 19 5.44 9.69 -13.64
CA VAL A 19 4.94 11.07 -13.66
C VAL A 19 6.14 11.99 -13.68
N THR A 20 6.10 13.01 -14.53
CA THR A 20 7.15 14.03 -14.60
C THR A 20 6.55 15.42 -14.68
N LYS A 21 7.38 16.46 -14.50
CA LYS A 21 6.96 17.87 -14.56
C LYS A 21 7.55 18.53 -15.80
N LYS A 22 6.68 18.96 -16.72
CA LYS A 22 7.06 19.70 -17.94
C LYS A 22 6.48 21.10 -17.91
N HIS A 23 7.34 22.11 -17.96
CA HIS A 23 6.96 23.53 -17.86
C HIS A 23 6.06 23.82 -16.63
N GLY A 24 6.42 23.26 -15.48
CA GLY A 24 5.67 23.45 -14.23
C GLY A 24 4.38 22.63 -14.10
N ARG A 25 3.99 21.85 -15.11
CA ARG A 25 2.78 21.01 -15.09
C ARG A 25 3.13 19.53 -15.02
N LEU A 26 2.39 18.79 -14.18
CA LEU A 26 2.49 17.34 -14.13
C LEU A 26 1.92 16.71 -15.40
N VAL A 27 2.67 15.78 -15.98
CA VAL A 27 2.33 15.04 -17.19
C VAL A 27 2.73 13.57 -17.02
N PRO A 28 2.18 12.64 -17.83
CA PRO A 28 2.62 11.25 -17.79
C PRO A 28 4.13 11.17 -18.08
N GLY A 29 4.82 10.36 -17.29
CA GLY A 29 6.24 10.11 -17.47
C GLY A 29 6.52 9.24 -18.70
N PRO A 30 7.80 9.13 -19.11
CA PRO A 30 8.20 8.44 -20.33
C PRO A 30 7.85 6.94 -20.36
N LYS A 31 7.60 6.31 -19.21
CA LYS A 31 7.23 4.89 -19.13
C LYS A 31 5.75 4.65 -18.87
N TYR A 32 4.95 5.70 -18.69
CA TYR A 32 3.54 5.55 -18.33
C TYR A 32 2.73 4.79 -19.39
N ASP A 33 2.91 5.10 -20.68
CA ASP A 33 2.16 4.43 -21.75
C ASP A 33 2.54 2.94 -21.87
N ALA A 34 3.84 2.61 -21.78
CA ALA A 34 4.32 1.24 -21.77
C ALA A 34 3.80 0.45 -20.56
N PHE A 35 3.77 1.09 -19.38
CA PHE A 35 3.12 0.55 -18.19
C PHE A 35 1.66 0.23 -18.46
N ARG A 36 0.88 1.20 -18.95
CA ARG A 36 -0.56 1.04 -19.26
C ARG A 36 -0.80 -0.11 -20.23
N GLU A 37 0.00 -0.21 -21.29
CA GLU A 37 -0.11 -1.29 -22.28
C GLU A 37 0.18 -2.65 -21.67
N THR A 38 1.20 -2.74 -20.81
CA THR A 38 1.62 -3.99 -20.17
C THR A 38 0.61 -4.48 -19.12
N VAL A 39 0.14 -3.59 -18.24
CA VAL A 39 -0.83 -3.95 -17.20
C VAL A 39 -2.26 -4.10 -17.74
N GLY A 40 -2.52 -3.49 -18.90
CA GLY A 40 -3.83 -3.45 -19.53
C GLY A 40 -4.86 -2.70 -18.68
N THR A 41 -6.14 -2.98 -18.95
CA THR A 41 -7.26 -2.34 -18.28
C THR A 41 -8.15 -3.36 -17.58
N GLN A 42 -9.09 -2.85 -16.76
CA GLN A 42 -10.14 -3.60 -16.07
C GLN A 42 -9.61 -4.68 -15.12
N ASN A 43 -8.43 -4.47 -14.53
CA ASN A 43 -7.94 -5.32 -13.45
C ASN A 43 -8.87 -5.18 -12.23
N ASP A 44 -9.07 -6.26 -11.49
CA ASP A 44 -9.76 -6.20 -10.19
C ASP A 44 -8.89 -5.42 -9.19
N TYR A 45 -7.58 -5.67 -9.21
CA TYR A 45 -6.60 -4.99 -8.36
C TYR A 45 -5.38 -4.47 -9.13
N LEU A 46 -4.93 -3.26 -8.79
CA LEU A 46 -3.54 -2.84 -8.97
C LEU A 46 -2.85 -2.96 -7.62
N ILE A 47 -1.84 -3.80 -7.54
CA ILE A 47 -1.10 -4.09 -6.32
C ILE A 47 0.19 -3.28 -6.35
N LEU A 48 0.36 -2.38 -5.41
CA LEU A 48 1.51 -1.51 -5.26
C LEU A 48 2.33 -1.99 -4.07
N ILE A 49 3.55 -2.46 -4.32
CA ILE A 49 4.35 -3.24 -3.37
C ILE A 49 5.64 -2.54 -2.95
N GLY A 50 5.47 -1.41 -2.27
CA GLY A 50 6.56 -0.65 -1.67
C GLY A 50 7.13 0.43 -2.59
N ASP A 51 7.65 1.47 -1.94
CA ASP A 51 8.38 2.58 -2.54
C ASP A 51 7.61 3.26 -3.69
N ILE A 52 6.36 3.57 -3.39
CA ILE A 52 5.42 4.15 -4.34
C ILE A 52 5.43 5.67 -4.22
N LEU A 53 5.48 6.18 -3.00
CA LEU A 53 5.60 7.61 -2.69
C LEU A 53 6.97 7.88 -2.07
N ASP A 54 7.67 8.91 -2.52
CA ASP A 54 9.01 9.20 -2.00
C ASP A 54 8.98 10.12 -0.76
N LEU A 55 8.32 9.67 0.32
CA LEU A 55 8.08 10.48 1.51
C LEU A 55 9.27 10.53 2.48
N SER A 56 10.21 9.61 2.36
CA SER A 56 11.40 9.56 3.23
C SER A 56 12.46 10.60 2.85
N ILE A 57 12.42 11.10 1.61
CA ILE A 57 13.39 12.07 1.07
C ILE A 57 12.70 13.39 0.74
N ALA A 58 11.53 13.36 0.08
CA ALA A 58 10.85 14.54 -0.42
C ALA A 58 9.72 15.03 0.52
N HIS A 59 9.39 16.32 0.38
CA HIS A 59 8.30 16.92 1.16
C HIS A 59 6.93 16.41 0.69
N TYR A 60 6.03 16.24 1.65
CA TYR A 60 4.66 15.81 1.40
C TYR A 60 3.94 16.74 0.40
N GLU A 61 4.16 18.06 0.50
CA GLU A 61 3.54 19.03 -0.41
C GLU A 61 3.96 18.86 -1.88
N ASP A 62 5.15 18.29 -2.12
CA ASP A 62 5.65 18.00 -3.45
C ASP A 62 5.22 16.62 -3.95
N VAL A 63 5.21 15.60 -3.08
CA VAL A 63 4.89 14.21 -3.43
C VAL A 63 3.40 14.00 -3.75
N TYR A 64 2.50 14.52 -2.92
CA TYR A 64 1.06 14.26 -3.05
C TYR A 64 0.45 14.80 -4.37
N PRO A 65 0.90 15.93 -4.97
CA PRO A 65 0.51 16.30 -6.32
C PRO A 65 0.83 15.24 -7.39
N TYR A 66 2.00 14.60 -7.34
CA TYR A 66 2.37 13.53 -8.28
C TYR A 66 1.49 12.31 -8.07
N ALA A 67 1.27 11.91 -6.82
CA ALA A 67 0.36 10.83 -6.46
C ALA A 67 -1.06 11.08 -6.96
N LYS A 68 -1.60 12.28 -6.71
CA LYS A 68 -2.92 12.70 -7.20
C LYS A 68 -3.03 12.58 -8.71
N PHE A 69 -2.01 13.05 -9.44
CA PHE A 69 -1.97 12.97 -10.89
C PHE A 69 -1.96 11.51 -11.36
N PHE A 70 -1.06 10.69 -10.81
CA PHE A 70 -0.93 9.27 -11.14
C PHE A 70 -2.24 8.53 -10.92
N PHE A 71 -2.80 8.59 -9.71
CA PHE A 71 -4.01 7.83 -9.37
C PHE A 71 -5.25 8.28 -10.16
N ARG A 72 -5.37 9.58 -10.49
CA ARG A 72 -6.43 10.04 -11.41
C ARG A 72 -6.24 9.48 -12.81
N ARG A 73 -4.99 9.32 -13.26
CA ARG A 73 -4.69 8.74 -14.57
C ARG A 73 -5.00 7.24 -14.60
N ILE A 74 -4.63 6.50 -13.56
CA ILE A 74 -5.01 5.09 -13.34
C ILE A 74 -6.53 4.91 -13.43
N GLN A 75 -7.30 5.81 -12.78
CA GLN A 75 -8.77 5.80 -12.86
C GLN A 75 -9.29 6.10 -14.28
N SER A 76 -8.78 7.18 -14.91
CA SER A 76 -9.18 7.61 -16.25
C SER A 76 -8.94 6.52 -17.30
N ASP A 77 -7.78 5.85 -17.21
CA ASP A 77 -7.40 4.77 -18.13
C ASP A 77 -8.02 3.42 -17.74
N ARG A 78 -8.80 3.39 -16.64
CA ARG A 78 -9.49 2.21 -16.10
C ARG A 78 -8.55 1.03 -15.88
N ILE A 79 -7.37 1.29 -15.33
CA ILE A 79 -6.33 0.28 -15.09
C ILE A 79 -6.84 -0.78 -14.11
N ALA A 80 -7.41 -0.35 -12.98
CA ALA A 80 -7.94 -1.25 -11.96
C ALA A 80 -9.16 -0.67 -11.23
N LYS A 81 -9.98 -1.55 -10.64
CA LYS A 81 -11.15 -1.18 -9.82
C LYS A 81 -10.75 -0.73 -8.41
N GLU A 82 -9.78 -1.43 -7.81
CA GLU A 82 -9.25 -1.13 -6.47
C GLU A 82 -7.72 -1.19 -6.48
N VAL A 83 -7.09 -0.49 -5.54
CA VAL A 83 -5.64 -0.53 -5.32
C VAL A 83 -5.36 -1.26 -4.01
N ILE A 84 -4.44 -2.22 -4.03
CA ILE A 84 -3.88 -2.81 -2.81
C ILE A 84 -2.51 -2.18 -2.60
N TYR A 85 -2.33 -1.46 -1.50
CA TYR A 85 -1.12 -0.70 -1.20
C TYR A 85 -0.37 -1.34 -0.05
N LEU A 86 0.87 -1.73 -0.30
CA LEU A 86 1.83 -2.18 0.70
C LEU A 86 2.93 -1.12 0.81
N PRO A 87 3.05 -0.42 1.95
CA PRO A 87 4.14 0.52 2.17
C PRO A 87 5.52 -0.16 2.21
N GLY A 88 6.50 0.47 1.59
CA GLY A 88 7.93 0.20 1.68
C GLY A 88 8.59 1.12 2.70
N ASN A 89 9.89 1.33 2.60
CA ASN A 89 10.64 2.23 3.49
C ASN A 89 10.51 3.70 3.08
N HIS A 90 10.36 4.00 1.78
CA HIS A 90 10.21 5.39 1.33
C HIS A 90 8.85 5.98 1.71
N ASP A 91 7.84 5.14 1.93
CA ASP A 91 6.47 5.53 2.29
C ASP A 91 5.94 4.81 3.54
N ALA A 92 6.82 4.39 4.45
CA ALA A 92 6.47 3.72 5.70
C ALA A 92 5.41 4.49 6.52
N ASP A 93 5.46 5.83 6.48
CA ASP A 93 4.51 6.73 7.12
C ASP A 93 3.05 6.50 6.69
N ILE A 94 2.81 5.93 5.50
CA ILE A 94 1.48 5.55 5.05
C ILE A 94 0.85 4.54 6.00
N TRP A 95 1.60 3.52 6.44
CA TRP A 95 1.07 2.53 7.39
C TRP A 95 0.75 3.16 8.74
N HIS A 96 1.65 3.99 9.26
CA HIS A 96 1.44 4.71 10.51
C HIS A 96 0.21 5.61 10.43
N THR A 97 0.02 6.31 9.31
CA THR A 97 -1.15 7.18 9.09
C THR A 97 -2.45 6.36 9.05
N VAL A 98 -2.46 5.20 8.37
CA VAL A 98 -3.61 4.28 8.38
C VAL A 98 -3.94 3.81 9.80
N GLN A 99 -2.93 3.43 10.59
CA GLN A 99 -3.12 2.99 11.98
C GLN A 99 -3.65 4.13 12.87
N HIS A 100 -3.10 5.33 12.77
CA HIS A 100 -3.63 6.50 13.47
C HIS A 100 -5.08 6.79 13.09
N GLN A 101 -5.39 6.75 11.79
CA GLN A 101 -6.74 7.03 11.32
C GLN A 101 -7.74 5.97 11.79
N LYS A 102 -7.39 4.68 11.69
CA LYS A 102 -8.24 3.55 12.10
C LYS A 102 -8.39 3.50 13.62
N SER A 103 -7.28 3.41 14.34
CA SER A 103 -7.23 3.03 15.75
C SER A 103 -7.35 4.21 16.71
N VAL A 104 -7.22 5.45 16.23
CA VAL A 104 -7.39 6.66 17.05
C VAL A 104 -8.52 7.52 16.51
N ILE A 105 -8.33 8.12 15.34
CA ILE A 105 -9.20 9.20 14.83
C ILE A 105 -10.63 8.71 14.66
N LYS A 106 -10.84 7.67 13.83
CA LYS A 106 -12.18 7.13 13.55
C LYS A 106 -12.88 6.53 14.78
N ARG A 107 -12.11 6.10 15.79
CA ARG A 107 -12.67 5.59 17.06
C ARG A 107 -13.16 6.74 17.94
N LEU A 108 -12.33 7.76 18.12
CA LEU A 108 -12.70 8.97 18.86
C LEU A 108 -13.88 9.71 18.22
N GLU A 109 -13.93 9.78 16.88
CA GLU A 109 -15.08 10.32 16.13
C GLU A 109 -16.40 9.58 16.45
N ARG A 110 -16.33 8.32 16.89
CA ARG A 110 -17.49 7.50 17.28
C ARG A 110 -17.69 7.43 18.79
N GLY A 111 -16.94 8.20 19.58
CA GLY A 111 -16.99 8.18 21.05
C GLY A 111 -16.38 6.92 21.67
N LEU A 112 -15.57 6.16 20.93
CA LEU A 112 -14.87 4.98 21.41
C LEU A 112 -13.44 5.34 21.81
N LEU A 113 -12.91 4.70 22.86
CA LEU A 113 -11.49 4.85 23.23
C LEU A 113 -10.57 4.26 22.15
N PRO A 114 -9.35 4.79 21.96
CA PRO A 114 -8.37 4.24 21.04
C PRO A 114 -8.02 2.77 21.32
N GLU A 115 -7.50 2.09 20.31
CA GLU A 115 -6.99 0.71 20.42
C GLU A 115 -5.51 0.64 20.02
N ASN A 116 -4.86 -0.49 20.36
CA ASN A 116 -3.47 -0.74 19.98
C ASN A 116 -3.31 -0.73 18.45
N PHE A 117 -2.13 -0.33 17.99
CA PHE A 117 -1.82 -0.35 16.56
C PHE A 117 -1.52 -1.78 16.12
N ASP A 118 -2.07 -2.16 14.96
CA ASP A 118 -1.63 -3.37 14.29
C ASP A 118 -0.29 -3.08 13.61
N HIS A 119 0.81 -3.53 14.22
CA HIS A 119 2.15 -3.34 13.64
C HIS A 119 2.35 -4.10 12.32
N SER A 120 1.61 -5.18 12.11
CA SER A 120 1.57 -5.94 10.85
C SER A 120 0.20 -6.55 10.62
N VAL A 121 -0.34 -6.34 9.41
CA VAL A 121 -1.55 -6.97 8.89
C VAL A 121 -1.28 -7.42 7.45
N ALA A 122 -0.98 -8.71 7.28
CA ALA A 122 -0.83 -9.26 5.94
C ALA A 122 -2.16 -9.29 5.19
N GLY A 123 -2.12 -8.94 3.91
CA GLY A 123 -3.24 -9.12 2.99
C GLY A 123 -3.26 -10.54 2.43
N ILE A 124 -4.44 -11.05 2.07
CA ILE A 124 -4.58 -12.32 1.37
C ILE A 124 -5.52 -12.13 0.17
N ILE A 125 -5.00 -12.35 -1.04
CA ILE A 125 -5.82 -12.61 -2.22
C ILE A 125 -6.11 -14.10 -2.26
N ASN A 126 -7.39 -14.45 -2.26
CA ASN A 126 -7.85 -15.83 -2.31
C ASN A 126 -8.44 -16.14 -3.70
N ASP A 127 -7.65 -16.79 -4.55
CA ASP A 127 -8.01 -17.18 -5.92
C ASP A 127 -8.30 -18.69 -6.04
N ARG A 128 -8.69 -19.33 -4.93
CA ARG A 128 -9.11 -20.73 -4.87
C ARG A 128 -10.52 -20.91 -5.43
N THR A 129 -10.75 -22.00 -6.18
CA THR A 129 -12.03 -22.25 -6.87
C THR A 129 -13.21 -22.57 -5.94
N ASN A 130 -12.94 -23.12 -4.76
CA ASN A 130 -13.96 -23.63 -3.83
C ASN A 130 -14.28 -22.71 -2.64
N VAL A 131 -13.92 -21.43 -2.71
CA VAL A 131 -14.18 -20.49 -1.60
C VAL A 131 -15.29 -19.50 -1.97
N ASN A 132 -16.47 -19.69 -1.38
CA ASN A 132 -17.49 -18.65 -1.34
C ASN A 132 -17.04 -17.56 -0.37
N GLY A 133 -16.48 -16.46 -0.88
CA GLY A 133 -15.93 -15.41 -0.03
C GLY A 133 -15.48 -14.17 -0.78
N VAL A 134 -15.03 -13.19 -0.01
CA VAL A 134 -14.44 -11.96 -0.55
C VAL A 134 -13.06 -12.29 -1.15
N PRO A 135 -12.76 -11.87 -2.40
CA PRO A 135 -11.50 -12.20 -3.07
C PRO A 135 -10.25 -11.64 -2.37
N PHE A 136 -10.38 -10.56 -1.61
CA PHE A 136 -9.32 -9.99 -0.80
C PHE A 136 -9.72 -9.94 0.67
N ILE A 137 -8.85 -10.48 1.52
CA ILE A 137 -9.05 -10.64 2.96
C ILE A 137 -7.96 -9.84 3.68
N LEU A 138 -8.40 -8.98 4.59
CA LEU A 138 -7.55 -8.31 5.57
C LEU A 138 -7.93 -8.82 6.94
N ASP A 139 -6.92 -9.08 7.77
CA ASP A 139 -7.07 -9.40 9.18
C ASP A 139 -7.95 -10.64 9.47
N LEU A 140 -7.29 -11.79 9.63
CA LEU A 140 -7.90 -13.06 10.02
C LEU A 140 -8.54 -13.05 11.43
N LYS A 141 -8.32 -12.02 12.25
CA LYS A 141 -8.95 -11.91 13.58
C LYS A 141 -10.44 -11.61 13.46
N THR A 142 -10.89 -10.98 12.37
CA THR A 142 -12.30 -10.69 12.16
C THR A 142 -13.03 -11.88 11.53
N LYS A 143 -13.74 -12.68 12.36
CA LYS A 143 -14.57 -13.81 11.90
C LYS A 143 -15.79 -13.40 11.06
N ASN A 144 -16.07 -12.10 10.91
CA ASN A 144 -17.19 -11.59 10.12
C ASN A 144 -16.68 -10.89 8.84
N PRO A 145 -16.76 -11.53 7.66
CA PRO A 145 -16.29 -10.98 6.40
C PRO A 145 -16.99 -9.67 5.98
N ALA A 146 -18.23 -9.44 6.45
CA ALA A 146 -18.97 -8.21 6.17
C ALA A 146 -18.51 -7.01 7.03
N ILE A 147 -17.85 -7.29 8.16
CA ILE A 147 -17.18 -6.30 9.03
C ILE A 147 -15.66 -6.30 8.75
N SER A 148 -15.17 -7.13 7.82
CA SER A 148 -13.74 -7.24 7.55
C SER A 148 -13.16 -5.86 7.26
N ASN A 149 -12.01 -5.63 7.90
CA ASN A 149 -11.19 -4.42 7.95
C ASN A 149 -10.71 -3.98 6.56
N ARG A 150 -11.60 -3.79 5.59
CA ARG A 150 -11.25 -3.10 4.36
C ARG A 150 -10.93 -1.67 4.77
N HIS A 151 -9.65 -1.30 4.69
CA HIS A 151 -9.18 0.06 4.91
C HIS A 151 -9.64 1.01 3.78
N LYS A 152 -10.92 0.93 3.38
CA LYS A 152 -11.60 1.81 2.42
C LYS A 152 -12.08 3.07 3.14
N GLY A 153 -12.13 4.17 2.41
CA GLY A 153 -12.47 5.49 2.94
C GLY A 153 -11.41 5.99 3.93
N MET A 154 -10.15 5.64 3.71
CA MET A 154 -9.01 6.21 4.43
C MET A 154 -8.52 7.49 3.74
N PHE A 155 -7.55 8.17 4.34
CA PHE A 155 -7.07 9.48 3.88
C PHE A 155 -6.66 9.47 2.40
N LEU A 156 -5.99 8.40 1.94
CA LEU A 156 -5.46 8.34 0.57
C LEU A 156 -6.56 8.23 -0.49
N ASP A 157 -7.73 7.64 -0.17
CA ASP A 157 -8.87 7.60 -1.09
C ASP A 157 -9.29 9.01 -1.53
N MET A 158 -9.13 9.98 -0.64
CA MET A 158 -9.55 11.36 -0.86
C MET A 158 -8.65 12.13 -1.83
N ILE A 159 -7.47 11.59 -2.17
CA ILE A 159 -6.52 12.25 -3.06
C ILE A 159 -7.10 12.49 -4.46
N THR A 160 -8.01 11.61 -4.91
CA THR A 160 -8.63 11.66 -6.24
C THR A 160 -10.06 12.16 -6.26
N THR A 161 -10.55 12.76 -5.15
CA THR A 161 -11.87 13.41 -5.08
C THR A 161 -12.13 14.35 -6.29
N PRO A 162 -13.39 14.44 -6.79
CA PRO A 162 -14.64 13.94 -6.20
C PRO A 162 -14.95 12.46 -6.45
N THR A 163 -14.14 11.74 -7.23
CA THR A 163 -14.31 10.29 -7.47
C THR A 163 -13.18 9.54 -6.78
N PRO A 164 -13.35 9.09 -5.54
CA PRO A 164 -12.26 8.50 -4.76
C PRO A 164 -11.71 7.22 -5.40
N THR A 165 -10.40 7.05 -5.30
CA THR A 165 -9.72 5.78 -5.59
C THR A 165 -9.88 4.91 -4.36
N ILE A 166 -10.28 3.66 -4.56
CA ILE A 166 -10.46 2.74 -3.44
C ILE A 166 -9.11 2.10 -3.13
N PHE A 167 -8.50 2.50 -2.01
CA PHE A 167 -7.29 1.84 -1.51
C PHE A 167 -7.64 0.79 -0.46
N GLN A 168 -6.84 -0.26 -0.43
CA GLN A 168 -6.81 -1.25 0.63
C GLN A 168 -5.37 -1.41 1.08
N PHE A 169 -5.12 -1.30 2.38
CA PHE A 169 -3.77 -1.32 2.93
C PHE A 169 -3.47 -2.66 3.58
N ALA A 170 -2.32 -3.22 3.25
CA ALA A 170 -1.71 -4.38 3.90
C ALA A 170 -0.26 -4.03 4.25
N TYR A 171 0.28 -4.63 5.31
CA TYR A 171 1.68 -4.42 5.68
C TYR A 171 2.21 -5.59 6.51
N PRO A 172 3.42 -6.09 6.25
CA PRO A 172 4.33 -5.74 5.16
C PRO A 172 4.13 -6.63 3.92
N ASN A 173 3.25 -7.62 4.01
CA ASN A 173 3.18 -8.73 3.07
C ASN A 173 1.77 -8.94 2.51
N LEU A 174 1.74 -9.50 1.30
CA LEU A 174 0.55 -9.98 0.64
C LEU A 174 0.75 -11.45 0.28
N TYR A 175 -0.26 -12.28 0.54
CA TYR A 175 -0.28 -13.67 0.10
C TYR A 175 -1.28 -13.83 -1.04
N ILE A 176 -0.93 -14.57 -2.07
CA ILE A 176 -1.83 -15.02 -3.13
C ILE A 176 -2.01 -16.53 -2.95
N ALA A 177 -3.18 -16.93 -2.46
CA ALA A 177 -3.52 -18.33 -2.25
C ALA A 177 -4.32 -18.86 -3.45
N THR A 178 -3.78 -19.86 -4.12
CA THR A 178 -4.44 -20.61 -5.21
C THR A 178 -4.77 -22.02 -4.74
N ASP A 179 -5.43 -22.82 -5.58
CA ASP A 179 -5.72 -24.23 -5.25
C ASP A 179 -4.44 -25.10 -5.16
N LYS A 180 -3.32 -24.63 -5.70
CA LYS A 180 -2.07 -25.40 -5.82
C LYS A 180 -0.97 -24.89 -4.90
N GLU A 181 -0.92 -23.60 -4.67
CA GLU A 181 0.20 -22.96 -3.98
C GLU A 181 -0.21 -21.67 -3.27
N THR A 182 0.69 -21.17 -2.43
CA THR A 182 0.58 -19.84 -1.83
C THR A 182 1.83 -19.06 -2.19
N VAL A 183 1.66 -17.94 -2.86
CA VAL A 183 2.74 -17.04 -3.26
C VAL A 183 2.82 -15.90 -2.25
N LEU A 184 4.00 -15.70 -1.65
CA LEU A 184 4.29 -14.51 -0.86
C LEU A 184 4.75 -13.39 -1.80
N VAL A 185 4.08 -12.25 -1.71
CA VAL A 185 4.43 -11.00 -2.39
C VAL A 185 4.87 -10.00 -1.31
N THR A 186 6.07 -9.47 -1.48
CA THR A 186 6.70 -8.55 -0.55
C THR A 186 7.61 -7.59 -1.31
N HIS A 187 7.86 -6.41 -0.76
CA HIS A 187 8.72 -5.39 -1.36
C HIS A 187 10.20 -5.83 -1.44
N GLY A 188 10.63 -6.77 -0.57
CA GLY A 188 11.88 -7.54 -0.81
C GLY A 188 13.01 -7.35 0.20
N HIS A 189 12.96 -6.36 1.09
CA HIS A 189 14.03 -6.15 2.07
C HIS A 189 14.23 -7.30 3.09
N TYR A 190 13.29 -8.24 3.19
CA TYR A 190 13.40 -9.39 4.11
C TYR A 190 14.45 -10.42 3.72
N LEU A 191 14.78 -10.55 2.44
CA LEU A 191 15.65 -11.62 1.94
C LEU A 191 17.02 -11.12 1.50
N GLU A 192 17.25 -9.80 1.57
CA GLU A 192 18.56 -9.24 1.32
C GLU A 192 19.46 -9.47 2.53
N THR A 193 20.63 -10.08 2.29
CA THR A 193 21.59 -10.41 3.34
C THR A 193 21.98 -9.19 4.16
N TYR A 194 22.16 -8.04 3.52
CA TYR A 194 22.53 -6.80 4.22
C TYR A 194 21.47 -6.39 5.24
N TRP A 195 20.20 -6.31 4.83
CA TRP A 195 19.09 -5.96 5.72
C TRP A 195 18.81 -7.03 6.77
N SER A 196 18.99 -8.31 6.44
CA SER A 196 18.85 -9.41 7.39
C SER A 196 19.90 -9.33 8.50
N VAL A 197 21.16 -9.11 8.13
CA VAL A 197 22.28 -8.95 9.07
C VAL A 197 22.12 -7.67 9.89
N LEU A 198 21.74 -6.55 9.25
CA LEU A 198 21.49 -5.30 9.95
C LEU A 198 20.33 -5.46 10.94
N GLY A 199 19.23 -6.06 10.53
CA GLY A 199 18.07 -6.31 11.39
C GLY A 199 18.44 -7.14 12.62
N GLU A 200 19.17 -8.24 12.44
CA GLU A 200 19.62 -9.09 13.54
C GLU A 200 20.67 -8.39 14.44
N THR A 201 21.63 -7.70 13.85
CA THR A 201 22.74 -7.10 14.59
C THR A 201 22.31 -5.82 15.30
N ALA A 202 21.56 -4.96 14.62
CA ALA A 202 21.08 -3.70 15.19
C ALA A 202 20.11 -3.95 16.33
N THR A 203 19.21 -4.94 16.23
CA THR A 203 18.32 -5.29 17.37
C THR A 203 19.08 -5.82 18.57
N LYS A 204 20.19 -6.53 18.39
CA LYS A 204 21.05 -6.99 19.49
C LYS A 204 21.88 -5.87 20.10
N VAL A 205 22.43 -4.99 19.27
CA VAL A 205 23.31 -3.89 19.70
C VAL A 205 22.52 -2.77 20.37
N ALA A 206 21.39 -2.40 19.77
CA ALA A 206 20.52 -1.34 20.27
C ALA A 206 19.39 -1.90 21.15
N TYR A 207 19.47 -3.14 21.63
CA TYR A 207 18.39 -3.79 22.38
C TYR A 207 17.88 -2.93 23.55
N ASP A 208 18.81 -2.39 24.33
CA ASP A 208 18.50 -1.56 25.50
C ASP A 208 17.87 -0.21 25.10
N ASP A 209 18.27 0.34 23.95
CA ASP A 209 17.78 1.60 23.38
C ASP A 209 16.44 1.42 22.62
N LEU A 210 16.15 0.20 22.16
CA LEU A 210 14.93 -0.21 21.46
C LEU A 210 13.82 -0.65 22.42
N ASN A 211 13.94 -0.38 23.73
CA ASN A 211 12.82 -0.53 24.65
C ASN A 211 11.72 0.48 24.32
N ILE A 212 10.86 0.14 23.34
CA ILE A 212 9.67 0.92 22.97
C ILE A 212 8.57 0.68 24.01
N GLY A 213 8.83 1.08 25.27
CA GLY A 213 7.87 1.04 26.38
C GLY A 213 7.35 -0.37 26.75
N PRO A 214 6.83 -0.55 27.98
CA PRO A 214 6.06 -1.75 28.30
C PRO A 214 4.75 -1.74 27.50
N VAL A 215 4.51 -2.82 26.74
CA VAL A 215 3.23 -3.14 26.08
C VAL A 215 2.14 -3.42 27.12
#